data_AF-A0A376MJ18-F1
#
_entry.id   AF-A0A376MJ18-F1
#
_cell.length_a   1.000
_cell.length_b   1.000
_cell.length_c   1.000
_cell.angle_alpha   90.00
_cell.angle_beta   90.00
_cell.angle_gamma   90.00
#
_symmetry.space_group_name_H-M   'P 1'
#
loop_
_entity.id
_entity.type
_entity.pdbx_description
1 polymer ?
#
loop_
_entity_poly.entity_id
_entity_poly.type
_entity_poly.pdbx_seq_one_letter_code
_entity_poly.pdbx_strand_id
1 'polypeptide(L)'
;MATDDPKKGKKRTILEPLHHKACNILPTLNISQQNLLYYASLANFYTVYDLRQLKPEQVRLYLLCYAWVRYRQFSDNLVEAMFFHLKKIEDESRRVAKQLLVDVQEKHRRETPKIGRLLSLYVDDSVSDFTTFGEVRRRAWKIMPRETLQTTAQRMSVKPVSKLALQWQAVDGMTGLIRRHLRPLFLSLDLNSVVSDSPWVKAMNWLKVVFSKKQTLSQRPLTECPKGTLPKRLRPYLLEFDESGEVIGLNAGRYEFWLYRQIRKRFQAGEFHLNNSLRHRHLSDELVQKEKGDGAG
;
A
#
# COMPACT_ATOMS: atom_id res chain seq x y z
N MET A 1 0.28 1.64 -21.05
CA MET A 1 0.07 0.20 -20.81
C MET A 1 1.38 -0.40 -20.33
N ALA A 2 1.53 -0.63 -19.03
CA ALA A 2 2.64 -1.43 -18.50
C ALA A 2 2.07 -2.82 -18.27
N THR A 3 2.54 -3.79 -19.03
CA THR A 3 2.27 -5.21 -18.88
C THR A 3 2.75 -5.63 -17.50
N ASP A 4 1.80 -5.78 -16.57
CA ASP A 4 2.01 -6.50 -15.32
C ASP A 4 2.33 -7.93 -15.73
N ASP A 5 3.60 -8.34 -15.66
CA ASP A 5 4.06 -9.61 -16.21
C ASP A 5 3.96 -10.71 -15.12
N PRO A 6 2.89 -11.54 -15.10
CA PRO A 6 2.74 -12.64 -14.15
C PRO A 6 3.87 -13.68 -14.26
N LYS A 7 4.77 -13.56 -15.24
CA LYS A 7 5.96 -14.39 -15.40
C LYS A 7 7.00 -14.19 -14.30
N LYS A 8 7.13 -13.00 -13.69
CA LYS A 8 8.19 -12.75 -12.68
C LYS A 8 7.98 -13.54 -11.38
N GLY A 9 6.75 -13.60 -10.88
CA GLY A 9 6.39 -14.44 -9.73
C GLY A 9 6.63 -15.93 -10.00
N LYS A 10 6.20 -16.42 -11.18
CA LYS A 10 6.42 -17.81 -11.60
C LYS A 10 7.90 -18.18 -11.65
N LYS A 11 8.77 -17.30 -12.15
CA LYS A 11 10.23 -17.53 -12.18
C LYS A 11 10.84 -17.63 -10.79
N ARG A 12 10.39 -16.82 -9.83
CA ARG A 12 10.86 -16.87 -8.44
C ARG A 12 10.46 -18.20 -7.77
N THR A 13 9.22 -18.65 -7.96
CA THR A 13 8.75 -19.94 -7.44
C THR A 13 9.50 -21.13 -8.04
N ILE A 14 9.83 -21.11 -9.33
CA ILE A 14 10.62 -22.17 -9.98
C ILE A 14 12.03 -22.28 -9.37
N LEU A 15 12.67 -21.16 -9.05
CA LEU A 15 14.02 -21.15 -8.48
C LEU A 15 14.05 -21.39 -6.96
N GLU A 16 12.90 -21.33 -6.28
CA GLU A 16 12.83 -21.41 -4.82
C GLU A 16 13.47 -22.68 -4.21
N PRO A 17 13.21 -23.90 -4.72
CA PRO A 17 13.84 -25.10 -4.17
C PRO A 17 15.36 -25.12 -4.37
N LEU A 18 15.83 -24.60 -5.51
CA LEU A 18 17.26 -24.50 -5.81
C LEU A 18 17.95 -23.45 -4.94
N HIS A 19 17.30 -22.30 -4.74
CA HIS A 19 17.78 -21.25 -3.84
C HIS A 19 17.90 -21.76 -2.41
N HIS A 20 16.91 -22.50 -1.91
CA HIS A 20 16.98 -23.08 -0.56
C HIS A 20 18.16 -24.04 -0.40
N LYS A 21 18.41 -24.91 -1.39
CA LYS A 21 19.61 -25.76 -1.40
C LYS A 21 20.88 -24.93 -1.45
N ALA A 22 20.91 -23.88 -2.25
CA ALA A 22 22.06 -22.98 -2.37
C ALA A 22 22.37 -22.26 -1.04
N CYS A 23 21.35 -21.83 -0.29
CA CYS A 23 21.51 -21.23 1.03
C CYS A 23 22.18 -22.17 2.05
N ASN A 24 22.02 -23.48 1.90
CA ASN A 24 22.65 -24.45 2.81
C ASN A 24 24.05 -24.87 2.35
N ILE A 25 24.26 -25.01 1.03
CA ILE A 25 25.50 -25.55 0.47
C ILE A 25 26.56 -24.45 0.28
N LEU A 26 26.19 -23.28 -0.26
CA LEU A 26 27.19 -22.26 -0.61
C LEU A 26 28.02 -21.78 0.59
N PRO A 27 27.48 -21.62 1.81
CA PRO A 27 28.28 -21.28 2.97
C PRO A 27 29.34 -22.32 3.34
N THR A 28 29.11 -23.62 3.07
CA THR A 28 30.07 -24.67 3.43
C THR A 28 31.25 -24.76 2.46
N LEU A 29 31.13 -24.16 1.28
CA LEU A 29 32.20 -24.13 0.27
C LEU A 29 33.24 -23.04 0.55
N ASN A 30 33.01 -22.17 1.54
CA ASN A 30 33.88 -21.05 1.91
C ASN A 30 34.31 -20.17 0.72
N ILE A 31 33.40 -19.96 -0.24
CA ILE A 31 33.63 -19.16 -1.43
C ILE A 31 33.36 -17.69 -1.09
N SER A 32 34.27 -16.79 -1.46
CA SER A 32 34.06 -15.35 -1.27
C SER A 32 32.80 -14.87 -2.02
N GLN A 33 32.16 -13.81 -1.51
CA GLN A 33 30.98 -13.23 -2.16
C GLN A 33 31.27 -12.80 -3.60
N GLN A 34 32.47 -12.28 -3.88
CA GLN A 34 32.89 -11.89 -5.23
C GLN A 34 33.01 -13.10 -6.17
N ASN A 35 33.58 -14.20 -5.69
CA ASN A 35 33.65 -15.45 -6.47
C ASN A 35 32.26 -16.05 -6.70
N LEU A 36 31.36 -15.96 -5.73
CA LEU A 36 29.97 -16.39 -5.88
C LEU A 36 29.28 -15.60 -7.01
N LEU A 37 29.40 -14.27 -7.01
CA LEU A 37 28.86 -13.42 -8.07
C LEU A 37 29.50 -13.71 -9.43
N TYR A 38 30.82 -13.92 -9.46
CA TYR A 38 31.54 -14.31 -10.66
C TYR A 38 31.05 -15.64 -11.24
N TYR A 39 30.96 -16.71 -10.43
CA TYR A 39 30.44 -18.01 -10.86
C TYR A 39 28.97 -17.95 -11.31
N ALA A 40 28.15 -17.15 -10.64
CA ALA A 40 26.77 -16.91 -11.08
C ALA A 40 26.72 -16.23 -12.46
N SER A 41 27.69 -15.35 -12.76
CA SER A 41 27.76 -14.67 -14.05
C SER A 41 28.17 -15.62 -15.19
N LEU A 42 29.04 -16.60 -14.92
CA LEU A 42 29.45 -17.62 -15.90
C LEU A 42 28.26 -18.45 -16.41
N ALA A 43 27.28 -18.73 -15.56
CA ALA A 43 26.05 -19.42 -15.97
C ALA A 43 25.19 -18.61 -16.97
N ASN A 44 25.34 -17.28 -17.03
CA ASN A 44 24.71 -16.45 -18.06
C ASN A 44 25.56 -16.34 -19.33
N PHE A 45 26.87 -16.52 -19.21
CA PHE A 45 27.81 -16.41 -20.32
C PHE A 45 27.81 -17.66 -21.19
N TYR A 46 27.78 -18.85 -20.58
CA TYR A 46 27.76 -20.12 -21.29
C TYR A 46 26.39 -20.46 -21.87
N THR A 47 26.38 -21.06 -23.06
CA THR A 47 25.17 -21.70 -23.59
C THR A 47 24.91 -23.04 -22.88
N VAL A 48 23.70 -23.58 -23.03
CA VAL A 48 23.37 -24.92 -22.52
C VAL A 48 24.31 -25.98 -23.10
N TYR A 49 24.76 -25.80 -24.33
CA TYR A 49 25.72 -26.71 -24.98
C TYR A 49 27.09 -26.64 -24.29
N ASP A 50 27.63 -25.42 -24.10
CA ASP A 50 28.94 -25.23 -23.46
C ASP A 50 28.94 -25.77 -22.02
N LEU A 51 27.86 -25.53 -21.27
CA LEU A 51 27.70 -26.07 -19.92
C LEU A 51 27.74 -27.60 -19.90
N ARG A 52 27.20 -28.29 -20.91
CA ARG A 52 27.24 -29.77 -20.97
C ARG A 52 28.63 -30.34 -21.22
N GLN A 53 29.55 -29.54 -21.74
CA GLN A 53 30.94 -29.95 -22.01
C GLN A 53 31.87 -29.74 -20.82
N LEU A 54 31.46 -28.96 -19.82
CA LEU A 54 32.24 -28.72 -18.61
C LEU A 54 32.14 -29.88 -17.61
N LYS A 55 33.05 -29.90 -16.63
CA LYS A 55 33.02 -30.88 -15.54
C LYS A 55 31.69 -30.76 -14.76
N PRO A 56 31.00 -31.88 -14.45
CA PRO A 56 29.70 -31.85 -13.76
C PRO A 56 29.69 -31.03 -12.47
N GLU A 57 30.78 -31.06 -11.72
CA GLU A 57 30.95 -30.32 -10.46
C GLU A 57 30.99 -28.81 -10.69
N GLN A 58 31.70 -28.36 -11.73
CA GLN A 58 31.79 -26.94 -12.10
C GLN A 58 30.42 -26.41 -12.55
N VAL A 59 29.71 -27.18 -13.38
CA VAL A 59 28.38 -26.82 -13.86
C VAL A 59 27.41 -26.69 -12.68
N ARG A 60 27.43 -27.65 -11.76
CA ARG A 60 26.58 -27.62 -10.55
C ARG A 60 26.89 -26.39 -9.71
N LEU A 61 28.16 -26.06 -9.51
CA LEU A 61 28.55 -24.85 -8.76
C LEU A 61 28.03 -23.58 -9.44
N TYR A 62 28.24 -23.42 -10.75
CA TYR A 62 27.81 -22.23 -11.48
C TYR A 62 26.29 -22.06 -11.45
N LEU A 63 25.53 -23.15 -11.67
CA LEU A 63 24.07 -23.12 -11.62
C LEU A 63 23.54 -22.85 -10.21
N LEU A 64 24.21 -23.35 -9.17
CA LEU A 64 23.83 -23.12 -7.78
C LEU A 64 24.06 -21.66 -7.36
N CYS A 65 25.23 -21.11 -7.70
CA CYS A 65 25.53 -19.67 -7.53
C CYS A 65 24.53 -18.81 -8.32
N TYR A 66 24.22 -19.19 -9.56
CA TYR A 66 23.22 -18.52 -10.38
C TYR A 66 21.85 -18.51 -9.72
N ALA A 67 21.34 -19.66 -9.27
CA ALA A 67 20.04 -19.75 -8.62
C ALA A 67 19.97 -18.87 -7.37
N TRP A 68 21.04 -18.86 -6.56
CA TRP A 68 21.15 -18.02 -5.36
C TRP A 68 21.09 -16.52 -5.69
N VAL A 69 21.89 -16.05 -6.66
CA VAL A 69 21.90 -14.64 -7.07
C VAL A 69 20.57 -14.27 -7.70
N ARG A 70 20.07 -15.11 -8.61
CA ARG A 70 18.90 -14.80 -9.43
C ARG A 70 17.61 -14.75 -8.61
N TYR A 71 17.43 -15.66 -7.66
CA TYR A 71 16.29 -15.63 -6.74
C TYR A 71 16.28 -14.31 -5.94
N ARG A 72 17.45 -13.88 -5.45
CA ARG A 72 17.56 -12.64 -4.67
C ARG A 72 17.34 -11.38 -5.50
N GLN A 73 17.81 -11.36 -6.75
CA GLN A 73 17.45 -10.30 -7.70
C GLN A 73 15.95 -10.25 -7.97
N PHE A 74 15.25 -11.39 -7.99
CA PHE A 74 13.79 -11.38 -8.13
C PHE A 74 13.10 -10.78 -6.90
N SER A 75 13.61 -11.04 -5.68
CA SER A 75 13.12 -10.36 -4.47
C SER A 75 13.29 -8.85 -4.55
N ASP A 76 14.45 -8.35 -5.01
CA ASP A 76 14.69 -6.91 -5.20
C ASP A 76 13.70 -6.32 -6.20
N ASN A 77 13.52 -6.97 -7.34
CA ASN A 77 12.57 -6.54 -8.36
C ASN A 77 11.12 -6.49 -7.85
N LEU A 78 10.74 -7.36 -6.91
CA LEU A 78 9.42 -7.33 -6.28
C LEU A 78 9.25 -6.10 -5.38
N VAL A 79 10.28 -5.74 -4.60
CA VAL A 79 10.27 -4.53 -3.77
C VAL A 79 10.20 -3.28 -4.64
N GLU A 80 10.99 -3.21 -5.71
CA GLU A 80 10.97 -2.08 -6.65
C GLU A 80 9.61 -1.95 -7.35
N ALA A 81 9.04 -3.06 -7.83
CA ALA A 81 7.70 -3.07 -8.41
C ALA A 81 6.65 -2.60 -7.39
N MET A 82 6.72 -3.08 -6.15
CA MET A 82 5.84 -2.66 -5.07
C MET A 82 5.93 -1.15 -4.82
N PHE A 83 7.14 -0.59 -4.74
CA PHE A 83 7.33 0.86 -4.59
C PHE A 83 6.76 1.65 -5.75
N PHE A 84 7.03 1.20 -6.99
CA PHE A 84 6.55 1.85 -8.19
C PHE A 84 5.02 1.88 -8.26
N HIS A 85 4.36 0.73 -8.11
CA HIS A 85 2.91 0.64 -8.19
C HIS A 85 2.22 1.39 -7.04
N LEU A 86 2.78 1.34 -5.83
CA LEU A 86 2.21 2.07 -4.70
C LEU A 86 2.34 3.58 -4.90
N LYS A 87 3.50 4.06 -5.37
CA LYS A 87 3.69 5.48 -5.70
C LYS A 87 2.70 5.93 -6.78
N LYS A 88 2.50 5.13 -7.83
CA LYS A 88 1.53 5.42 -8.88
C LYS A 88 0.11 5.59 -8.33
N ILE A 89 -0.33 4.71 -7.44
CA ILE A 89 -1.65 4.82 -6.79
C ILE A 89 -1.71 6.03 -5.85
N GLU A 90 -0.65 6.33 -5.09
CA GLU A 90 -0.59 7.52 -4.25
C GLU A 90 -0.71 8.82 -5.06
N ASP A 91 0.03 8.93 -6.16
CA ASP A 91 0.02 10.11 -7.02
C ASP A 91 -1.34 10.28 -7.72
N GLU A 92 -1.93 9.18 -8.18
CA GLU A 92 -3.27 9.19 -8.77
C GLU A 92 -4.35 9.55 -7.74
N SER A 93 -4.28 9.00 -6.53
CA SER A 93 -5.17 9.37 -5.43
C SER A 93 -5.11 10.84 -5.10
N ARG A 94 -3.91 11.43 -5.13
CA ARG A 94 -3.69 12.85 -4.88
C ARG A 94 -4.26 13.69 -6.01
N ARG A 95 -4.13 13.23 -7.26
CA ARG A 95 -4.70 13.90 -8.44
C ARG A 95 -6.22 13.93 -8.37
N VAL A 96 -6.85 12.78 -8.15
CA VAL A 96 -8.32 12.67 -8.02
C VAL A 96 -8.83 13.49 -6.84
N ALA A 97 -8.18 13.41 -5.67
CA ALA A 97 -8.59 14.19 -4.50
C ALA A 97 -8.48 15.71 -4.73
N LYS A 98 -7.49 16.18 -5.52
CA LYS A 98 -7.39 17.58 -5.92
C LYS A 98 -8.54 17.99 -6.84
N GLN A 99 -8.92 17.13 -7.80
CA GLN A 99 -10.06 17.39 -8.69
C GLN A 99 -11.36 17.49 -7.89
N LEU A 100 -11.63 16.52 -7.01
CA LEU A 100 -12.81 16.56 -6.12
C LEU A 100 -12.85 17.84 -5.27
N LEU A 101 -11.70 18.31 -4.79
CA LEU A 101 -11.62 19.55 -4.02
C LEU A 101 -11.98 20.77 -4.87
N VAL A 102 -11.47 20.85 -6.11
CA VAL A 102 -11.82 21.91 -7.06
C VAL A 102 -13.32 21.89 -7.35
N ASP A 103 -13.91 20.71 -7.60
CA ASP A 103 -15.34 20.57 -7.88
C ASP A 103 -16.20 21.05 -6.69
N VAL A 104 -15.81 20.69 -5.46
CA VAL A 104 -16.49 21.14 -4.23
C VAL A 104 -16.39 22.66 -4.09
N GLN A 105 -15.22 23.25 -4.35
CA GLN A 105 -15.01 24.70 -4.28
C GLN A 105 -15.79 25.45 -5.36
N GLU A 106 -15.81 24.94 -6.59
CA GLU A 106 -16.61 25.51 -7.67
C GLU A 106 -18.10 25.47 -7.35
N LYS A 107 -18.59 24.33 -6.85
CA LYS A 107 -19.98 24.19 -6.44
C LYS A 107 -20.34 25.20 -5.36
N HIS A 108 -19.51 25.32 -4.33
CA HIS A 108 -19.69 26.32 -3.28
C HIS A 108 -19.72 27.75 -3.88
N ARG A 109 -18.75 28.10 -4.73
CA ARG A 109 -18.70 29.41 -5.40
C ARG A 109 -19.96 29.72 -6.22
N ARG A 110 -20.53 28.74 -6.91
CA ARG A 110 -21.77 28.90 -7.70
C ARG A 110 -23.01 29.09 -6.81
N GLU A 111 -23.01 28.51 -5.63
CA GLU A 111 -24.15 28.55 -4.71
C GLU A 111 -24.11 29.74 -3.76
N THR A 112 -22.92 30.23 -3.36
CA THR A 112 -22.76 31.34 -2.40
C THR A 112 -23.61 32.57 -2.73
N PRO A 113 -23.67 33.08 -3.98
CA PRO A 113 -24.52 34.23 -4.30
C PRO A 113 -26.02 33.92 -4.15
N LYS A 114 -26.44 32.69 -4.48
CA LYS A 114 -27.84 32.26 -4.33
C LYS A 114 -28.22 32.16 -2.86
N ILE A 115 -27.31 31.66 -2.02
CA ILE A 115 -27.48 31.63 -0.56
C ILE A 115 -27.55 33.05 -0.01
N GLY A 116 -26.68 33.96 -0.45
CA GLY A 116 -26.75 35.37 -0.07
C GLY A 116 -28.13 35.97 -0.38
N ARG A 117 -28.64 35.75 -1.60
CA ARG A 117 -29.99 36.19 -1.99
C ARG A 117 -31.11 35.54 -1.17
N LEU A 118 -30.96 34.27 -0.76
CA LEU A 118 -31.91 33.59 0.10
C LEU A 118 -31.92 34.18 1.52
N LEU A 119 -30.75 34.50 2.06
CA LEU A 119 -30.62 35.17 3.36
C LEU A 119 -31.18 36.60 3.32
N SER A 120 -31.00 37.32 2.20
CA SER A 120 -31.56 38.66 2.03
C SER A 120 -33.08 38.71 2.15
N LEU A 121 -33.81 37.63 1.83
CA LEU A 121 -35.27 37.58 1.98
C LEU A 121 -35.74 37.78 3.44
N TYR A 122 -34.89 37.52 4.44
CA TYR A 122 -35.21 37.70 5.86
C TYR A 122 -34.95 39.12 6.38
N VAL A 123 -34.25 39.95 5.60
CA VAL A 123 -33.89 41.34 5.97
C VAL A 123 -34.38 42.33 4.91
N ASP A 124 -35.29 41.90 4.05
CA ASP A 124 -35.86 42.70 2.97
C ASP A 124 -37.09 43.46 3.48
N ASP A 125 -36.91 44.75 3.78
CA ASP A 125 -37.96 45.64 4.30
C ASP A 125 -39.16 45.79 3.33
N SER A 126 -39.02 45.37 2.06
CA SER A 126 -40.13 45.35 1.10
C SER A 126 -41.08 44.16 1.30
N VAL A 127 -40.68 43.16 2.09
CA VAL A 127 -41.51 42.02 2.46
C VAL A 127 -42.26 42.37 3.74
N SER A 128 -43.56 42.66 3.62
CA SER A 128 -44.44 42.93 4.77
C SER A 128 -44.43 41.76 5.77
N ASP A 129 -44.42 42.06 7.07
CA ASP A 129 -44.50 41.06 8.15
C ASP A 129 -45.80 40.23 8.11
N PHE A 130 -46.84 40.74 7.45
CA PHE A 130 -48.10 40.02 7.23
C PHE A 130 -48.02 39.00 6.09
N THR A 131 -46.91 38.99 5.32
CA THR A 131 -46.69 38.02 4.25
C THR A 131 -46.58 36.62 4.82
N THR A 132 -47.36 35.67 4.30
CA THR A 132 -47.29 34.29 4.79
C THR A 132 -45.94 33.66 4.47
N PHE A 133 -45.40 32.85 5.39
CA PHE A 133 -44.15 32.13 5.15
C PHE A 133 -44.20 31.21 3.92
N GLY A 134 -45.40 30.74 3.54
CA GLY A 134 -45.63 29.99 2.31
C GLY A 134 -45.29 30.78 1.04
N GLU A 135 -45.50 32.10 1.02
CA GLU A 135 -45.13 32.98 -0.09
C GLU A 135 -43.63 33.25 -0.12
N VAL A 136 -43.01 33.48 1.03
CA VAL A 136 -41.56 33.64 1.16
C VAL A 136 -40.84 32.37 0.66
N ARG A 137 -41.32 31.17 1.01
CA ARG A 137 -40.80 29.90 0.48
C ARG A 137 -40.94 29.79 -1.04
N ARG A 138 -42.07 30.18 -1.61
CA ARG A 138 -42.27 30.20 -3.07
C ARG A 138 -41.31 31.17 -3.76
N ARG A 139 -41.02 32.33 -3.16
CA ARG A 139 -39.99 33.28 -3.66
C ARG A 139 -38.59 32.68 -3.55
N ALA A 140 -38.26 32.02 -2.44
CA ALA A 140 -36.98 31.32 -2.26
C ALA A 140 -36.74 30.23 -3.32
N TRP A 141 -37.78 29.45 -3.67
CA TRP A 141 -37.65 28.40 -4.70
C TRP A 141 -37.39 28.93 -6.11
N LYS A 142 -37.72 30.19 -6.39
CA LYS A 142 -37.31 30.86 -7.63
C LYS A 142 -35.81 31.19 -7.67
N ILE A 143 -35.17 31.37 -6.51
CA ILE A 143 -33.72 31.62 -6.37
C ILE A 143 -32.94 30.31 -6.42
N MET A 144 -33.43 29.29 -5.72
CA MET A 144 -32.85 27.95 -5.68
C MET A 144 -33.95 26.89 -5.54
N PRO A 145 -34.06 25.92 -6.46
CA PRO A 145 -35.07 24.86 -6.38
C PRO A 145 -35.04 24.11 -5.05
N ARG A 146 -36.20 23.63 -4.58
CA ARG A 146 -36.37 22.97 -3.28
C ARG A 146 -35.33 21.87 -3.01
N GLU A 147 -35.12 20.97 -3.95
CA GLU A 147 -34.19 19.84 -3.80
C GLU A 147 -32.73 20.31 -3.69
N THR A 148 -32.34 21.27 -4.53
CA THR A 148 -31.01 21.88 -4.49
C THR A 148 -30.81 22.66 -3.19
N LEU A 149 -31.84 23.36 -2.71
CA LEU A 149 -31.81 24.10 -1.45
C LEU A 149 -31.65 23.15 -0.26
N GLN A 150 -32.39 22.05 -0.24
CA GLN A 150 -32.29 21.04 0.82
C GLN A 150 -30.89 20.42 0.87
N THR A 151 -30.35 19.98 -0.27
CA THR A 151 -29.00 19.40 -0.33
C THR A 151 -27.89 20.41 -0.03
N THR A 152 -28.08 21.68 -0.39
CA THR A 152 -27.15 22.78 -0.08
C THR A 152 -27.18 23.13 1.40
N ALA A 153 -28.37 23.27 1.99
CA ALA A 153 -28.55 23.54 3.41
C ALA A 153 -27.95 22.42 4.27
N GLN A 154 -28.20 21.16 3.91
CA GLN A 154 -27.61 20.01 4.60
C GLN A 154 -26.07 20.01 4.49
N ARG A 155 -25.52 20.28 3.30
CA ARG A 155 -24.06 20.38 3.10
C ARG A 155 -23.43 21.53 3.89
N MET A 156 -24.11 22.66 4.03
CA MET A 156 -23.61 23.82 4.78
C MET A 156 -23.77 23.68 6.29
N SER A 157 -24.76 22.91 6.75
CA SER A 157 -25.02 22.65 8.17
C SER A 157 -24.04 21.64 8.76
N VAL A 158 -23.38 20.85 7.92
CA VAL A 158 -22.38 19.84 8.32
C VAL A 158 -20.97 20.39 8.12
N LYS A 159 -20.02 19.89 8.93
CA LYS A 159 -18.61 20.24 8.83
C LYS A 159 -18.10 20.07 7.38
N PRO A 160 -17.37 21.06 6.81
CA PRO A 160 -16.88 20.98 5.45
C PRO A 160 -16.01 19.74 5.25
N VAL A 161 -16.16 19.11 4.09
CA VAL A 161 -15.44 17.89 3.73
C VAL A 161 -13.94 18.17 3.78
N SER A 162 -13.22 17.44 4.65
CA SER A 162 -11.79 17.66 4.82
C SER A 162 -11.01 17.17 3.60
N LYS A 163 -9.88 17.81 3.30
CA LYS A 163 -8.95 17.35 2.25
C LYS A 163 -8.54 15.89 2.45
N LEU A 164 -8.43 15.44 3.71
CA LEU A 164 -8.11 14.06 4.05
C LEU A 164 -9.28 13.11 3.73
N ALA A 165 -10.53 13.53 3.95
CA ALA A 165 -11.71 12.76 3.56
C ALA A 165 -11.75 12.54 2.05
N LEU A 166 -11.49 13.59 1.25
CA LEU A 166 -11.42 13.49 -0.21
C LEU A 166 -10.28 12.57 -0.68
N GLN A 167 -9.15 12.55 0.02
CA GLN A 167 -8.07 11.60 -0.27
C GLN A 167 -8.51 10.15 -0.06
N TRP A 168 -9.20 9.85 1.03
CA TRP A 168 -9.71 8.51 1.27
C TRP A 168 -10.84 8.11 0.32
N GLN A 169 -11.71 9.06 -0.06
CA GLN A 169 -12.71 8.85 -1.10
C GLN A 169 -12.07 8.51 -2.45
N ALA A 170 -10.97 9.18 -2.83
CA ALA A 170 -10.22 8.82 -4.02
C ALA A 170 -9.67 7.39 -3.93
N VAL A 171 -9.16 6.97 -2.77
CA VAL A 171 -8.68 5.60 -2.51
C VAL A 171 -9.78 4.56 -2.69
N ASP A 172 -11.00 4.85 -2.25
CA ASP A 172 -12.15 3.93 -2.40
C ASP A 172 -12.37 3.55 -3.87
N GLY A 173 -12.26 4.53 -4.79
CA GLY A 173 -12.36 4.32 -6.22
C GLY A 173 -11.22 3.50 -6.85
N MET A 174 -10.12 3.27 -6.13
CA MET A 174 -8.96 2.50 -6.62
C MET A 174 -8.78 1.15 -5.92
N THR A 175 -9.70 0.74 -5.05
CA THR A 175 -9.62 -0.54 -4.32
C THR A 175 -9.45 -1.76 -5.23
N GLY A 176 -10.08 -1.75 -6.40
CA GLY A 176 -9.90 -2.80 -7.43
C GLY A 176 -8.46 -2.86 -7.98
N LEU A 177 -7.83 -1.70 -8.22
CA LEU A 177 -6.43 -1.62 -8.67
C LEU A 177 -5.46 -2.04 -7.57
N ILE A 178 -5.72 -1.62 -6.33
CA ILE A 178 -4.93 -2.02 -5.15
C ILE A 178 -4.93 -3.55 -5.02
N ARG A 179 -6.11 -4.17 -5.10
CA ARG A 179 -6.26 -5.63 -5.03
C ARG A 179 -5.54 -6.36 -6.17
N ARG A 180 -5.59 -5.82 -7.39
CA ARG A 180 -5.01 -6.47 -8.57
C ARG A 180 -3.50 -6.32 -8.64
N HIS A 181 -2.97 -5.13 -8.36
CA HIS A 181 -1.58 -4.78 -8.63
C HIS A 181 -0.70 -4.75 -7.37
N LEU A 182 -1.23 -4.32 -6.22
CA LEU A 182 -0.43 -4.24 -5.00
C LEU A 182 -0.48 -5.53 -4.20
N ARG A 183 -1.68 -6.08 -3.95
CA ARG A 183 -1.86 -7.22 -3.06
C ARG A 183 -0.94 -8.40 -3.41
N PRO A 184 -0.82 -8.86 -4.67
CA PRO A 184 0.07 -9.98 -4.97
C PRO A 184 1.54 -9.69 -4.65
N LEU A 185 1.98 -8.44 -4.89
CA LEU A 185 3.35 -8.02 -4.58
C LEU A 185 3.61 -8.08 -3.08
N PHE A 186 2.76 -7.44 -2.27
CA PHE A 186 2.93 -7.41 -0.81
C PHE A 186 2.83 -8.79 -0.17
N LEU A 187 1.91 -9.65 -0.63
CA LEU A 187 1.75 -11.00 -0.07
C LEU A 187 2.92 -11.93 -0.42
N SER A 188 3.67 -11.64 -1.49
CA SER A 188 4.84 -12.41 -1.89
C SER A 188 6.13 -12.06 -1.13
N LEU A 189 6.11 -11.04 -0.26
CA LEU A 189 7.31 -10.57 0.45
C LEU A 189 7.54 -11.31 1.76
N ASP A 190 8.74 -11.84 1.94
CA ASP A 190 9.19 -12.44 3.21
C ASP A 190 9.80 -11.37 4.11
N LEU A 191 8.93 -10.50 4.60
CA LEU A 191 9.26 -9.34 5.41
C LEU A 191 9.88 -9.72 6.75
N ASN A 192 11.06 -9.16 7.02
CA ASN A 192 11.74 -9.21 8.31
C ASN A 192 11.91 -7.78 8.83
N SER A 193 12.02 -7.63 10.15
CA SER A 193 12.20 -6.32 10.78
C SER A 193 13.30 -6.36 11.82
N VAL A 194 14.07 -5.27 11.86
CA VAL A 194 15.07 -5.01 12.91
C VAL A 194 14.38 -4.65 14.24
N VAL A 195 13.17 -4.09 14.15
CA VAL A 195 12.38 -3.70 15.31
C VAL A 195 11.67 -4.94 15.87
N SER A 196 12.07 -5.33 17.08
CA SER A 196 11.39 -6.39 17.84
C SER A 196 9.90 -6.08 17.99
N ASP A 197 9.07 -7.10 17.79
CA ASP A 197 7.61 -7.03 17.95
C ASP A 197 6.87 -5.99 17.10
N SER A 198 7.38 -5.69 15.89
CA SER A 198 6.77 -4.69 15.01
C SER A 198 5.27 -4.98 14.70
N PRO A 199 4.35 -4.04 15.01
CA PRO A 199 2.92 -4.23 14.76
C PRO A 199 2.60 -4.32 13.26
N TRP A 200 3.46 -3.74 12.42
CA TRP A 200 3.34 -3.76 10.97
C TRP A 200 3.68 -5.13 10.37
N VAL A 201 4.65 -5.86 10.94
CA VAL A 201 4.93 -7.26 10.57
C VAL A 201 3.76 -8.15 10.96
N LYS A 202 3.23 -7.99 12.18
CA LYS A 202 2.01 -8.70 12.63
C LYS A 202 0.84 -8.47 11.68
N ALA A 203 0.62 -7.21 11.26
CA ALA A 203 -0.44 -6.88 10.31
C ALA A 203 -0.22 -7.46 8.93
N MET A 204 1.01 -7.49 8.42
CA MET A 204 1.27 -8.16 7.16
C MET A 204 1.00 -9.67 7.25
N ASN A 205 1.45 -10.32 8.32
CA ASN A 205 1.20 -11.75 8.54
C ASN A 205 -0.30 -12.04 8.67
N TRP A 206 -1.04 -11.19 9.38
CA TRP A 206 -2.50 -11.28 9.45
C TRP A 206 -3.16 -11.16 8.06
N LEU A 207 -2.77 -10.18 7.24
CA LEU A 207 -3.26 -10.05 5.86
C LEU A 207 -2.97 -11.31 5.03
N LYS A 208 -1.75 -11.86 5.12
CA LYS A 208 -1.39 -13.11 4.45
C LYS A 208 -2.30 -14.27 4.84
N VAL A 209 -2.57 -14.44 6.13
CA VAL A 209 -3.46 -15.50 6.64
C VAL A 209 -4.91 -15.30 6.19
N VAL A 210 -5.43 -14.07 6.24
CA VAL A 210 -6.82 -13.79 5.82
C VAL A 210 -6.97 -14.06 4.32
N PHE A 211 -6.05 -13.56 3.49
CA PHE A 211 -6.17 -13.69 2.04
C PHE A 211 -5.80 -15.08 1.52
N SER A 212 -4.93 -15.84 2.19
CA SER A 212 -4.67 -17.24 1.82
C SER A 212 -5.93 -18.12 1.98
N LYS A 213 -6.77 -17.81 2.98
CA LYS A 213 -8.08 -18.41 3.20
C LYS A 213 -9.18 -17.87 2.27
N LYS A 214 -8.84 -17.02 1.30
CA LYS A 214 -9.77 -16.32 0.39
C LYS A 214 -10.85 -15.49 1.12
N GLN A 215 -10.58 -15.07 2.36
CA GLN A 215 -11.49 -14.23 3.15
C GLN A 215 -11.24 -12.73 2.87
N THR A 216 -12.19 -11.88 3.27
CA THR A 216 -12.04 -10.41 3.22
C THR A 216 -11.80 -9.83 4.60
N LEU A 217 -11.07 -8.70 4.66
CA LEU A 217 -10.81 -8.01 5.93
C LEU A 217 -12.09 -7.44 6.57
N SER A 218 -13.10 -7.12 5.77
CA SER A 218 -14.40 -6.61 6.25
C SER A 218 -15.20 -7.65 7.03
N GLN A 219 -14.94 -8.95 6.81
CA GLN A 219 -15.60 -10.05 7.51
C GLN A 219 -14.86 -10.45 8.80
N ARG A 220 -13.69 -9.87 9.08
CA ARG A 220 -12.92 -10.21 10.27
C ARG A 220 -13.30 -9.29 11.43
N PRO A 221 -13.40 -9.83 12.65
CA PRO A 221 -13.67 -9.01 13.82
C PRO A 221 -12.54 -8.01 14.05
N LEU A 222 -12.89 -6.80 14.50
CA LEU A 222 -11.91 -5.72 14.72
C LEU A 222 -10.83 -6.09 15.75
N THR A 223 -11.15 -7.01 16.67
CA THR A 223 -10.21 -7.54 17.68
C THR A 223 -8.99 -8.23 17.09
N GLU A 224 -9.10 -8.75 15.86
CA GLU A 224 -7.97 -9.35 15.14
C GLU A 224 -7.05 -8.33 14.49
N CYS A 225 -7.52 -7.09 14.29
CA CYS A 225 -6.70 -6.03 13.70
C CYS A 225 -5.52 -5.72 14.64
N PRO A 226 -4.26 -5.81 14.17
CA PRO A 226 -3.13 -5.67 15.07
C PRO A 226 -3.06 -4.32 15.77
N LYS A 227 -2.86 -4.35 17.08
CA LYS A 227 -2.76 -3.14 17.90
C LYS A 227 -1.62 -2.26 17.41
N GLY A 228 -1.82 -0.94 17.42
CA GLY A 228 -0.82 0.03 16.99
C GLY A 228 -0.82 0.37 15.49
N THR A 229 -1.61 -0.31 14.66
CA THR A 229 -1.72 0.00 13.23
C THR A 229 -2.84 0.99 12.88
N LEU A 230 -3.69 1.33 13.86
CA LEU A 230 -4.83 2.24 13.72
C LEU A 230 -4.62 3.54 14.54
N PRO A 231 -3.95 4.57 13.96
CA PRO A 231 -3.78 5.86 14.62
C PRO A 231 -5.13 6.52 14.93
N LYS A 232 -5.28 7.12 16.12
CA LYS A 232 -6.52 7.80 16.56
C LYS A 232 -7.07 8.77 15.51
N ARG A 233 -6.18 9.57 14.89
CA ARG A 233 -6.53 10.55 13.84
C ARG A 233 -7.14 9.92 12.58
N LEU A 234 -6.80 8.68 12.26
CA LEU A 234 -7.25 8.00 11.05
C LEU A 234 -8.44 7.07 11.28
N ARG A 235 -8.82 6.80 12.53
CA ARG A 235 -9.98 5.95 12.86
C ARG A 235 -11.27 6.33 12.13
N PRO A 236 -11.64 7.62 12.01
CA PRO A 236 -12.84 8.03 11.27
C PRO A 236 -12.84 7.63 9.79
N TYR A 237 -11.67 7.28 9.24
CA TYR A 237 -11.52 6.91 7.83
C TYR A 237 -11.25 5.42 7.63
N LEU A 238 -10.62 4.76 8.61
CA LEU A 238 -10.23 3.35 8.53
C LEU A 238 -11.26 2.40 9.16
N LEU A 239 -12.18 2.92 9.97
CA LEU A 239 -13.26 2.15 10.58
C LEU A 239 -14.59 2.47 9.89
N GLU A 240 -15.50 1.52 9.97
CA GLU A 240 -16.89 1.65 9.55
C GLU A 240 -17.76 1.84 10.80
N PHE A 241 -18.71 2.76 10.71
CA PHE A 241 -19.60 3.15 11.80
C PHE A 241 -21.05 2.96 11.38
N ASP A 242 -21.92 2.61 12.32
CA ASP A 242 -23.36 2.53 12.10
C ASP A 242 -24.04 3.91 12.21
N GLU A 243 -25.36 3.92 12.03
CA GLU A 243 -26.18 5.13 12.16
C GLU A 243 -26.15 5.72 13.57
N SER A 244 -25.86 4.91 14.60
CA SER A 244 -25.71 5.35 15.99
C SER A 244 -24.32 5.88 16.33
N GLY A 245 -23.35 5.69 15.43
CA GLY A 245 -21.96 6.09 15.61
C GLY A 245 -21.08 5.03 16.29
N GLU A 246 -21.58 3.81 16.46
CA GLU A 246 -20.83 2.67 16.98
C GLU A 246 -19.99 2.00 15.89
N VAL A 247 -18.86 1.41 16.29
CA VAL A 247 -17.91 0.80 15.33
C VAL A 247 -18.41 -0.58 14.89
N ILE A 248 -18.79 -0.70 13.61
CA ILE A 248 -19.20 -1.98 13.02
C ILE A 248 -17.98 -2.84 12.67
N GLY A 249 -16.92 -2.20 12.17
CA GLY A 249 -15.79 -2.95 11.64
C GLY A 249 -14.72 -2.10 10.98
N LEU A 250 -13.91 -2.78 10.18
CA LEU A 250 -12.77 -2.19 9.48
C LEU A 250 -13.14 -1.90 8.03
N ASN A 251 -12.87 -0.67 7.57
CA ASN A 251 -12.91 -0.37 6.15
C ASN A 251 -11.73 -1.09 5.46
N ALA A 252 -12.02 -2.25 4.87
CA ALA A 252 -11.03 -3.16 4.33
C ALA A 252 -10.12 -2.52 3.27
N GLY A 253 -10.71 -1.77 2.33
CA GLY A 253 -9.97 -1.17 1.22
C GLY A 253 -9.01 -0.08 1.68
N ARG A 254 -9.47 0.81 2.56
CA ARG A 254 -8.66 1.90 3.10
C ARG A 254 -7.59 1.38 4.05
N TYR A 255 -7.90 0.39 4.89
CA TYR A 255 -6.92 -0.21 5.78
C TYR A 255 -5.83 -0.98 5.03
N GLU A 256 -6.18 -1.78 4.02
CA GLU A 256 -5.20 -2.47 3.18
C GLU A 256 -4.23 -1.48 2.53
N PHE A 257 -4.76 -0.40 1.93
CA PHE A 257 -3.94 0.65 1.35
C PHE A 257 -3.06 1.35 2.39
N TRP A 258 -3.63 1.69 3.55
CA TRP A 258 -2.90 2.28 4.68
C TRP A 258 -1.72 1.42 5.09
N LEU A 259 -1.94 0.11 5.22
CA LEU A 259 -0.90 -0.83 5.59
C LEU A 259 0.24 -0.80 4.57
N TYR A 260 -0.07 -0.93 3.28
CA TYR A 260 0.93 -0.90 2.20
C TYR A 260 1.80 0.36 2.24
N ARG A 261 1.19 1.54 2.52
CA ARG A 261 1.94 2.79 2.71
C ARG A 261 2.90 2.72 3.90
N GLN A 262 2.47 2.13 5.02
CA GLN A 262 3.32 2.00 6.20
C GLN A 262 4.47 1.03 5.96
N ILE A 263 4.22 -0.11 5.30
CA ILE A 263 5.28 -1.06 4.95
C ILE A 263 6.35 -0.41 4.06
N ARG A 264 5.94 0.33 3.03
CA ARG A 264 6.88 1.08 2.18
C ARG A 264 7.70 2.10 2.98
N LYS A 265 7.07 2.85 3.87
CA LYS A 265 7.76 3.83 4.73
C LYS A 265 8.84 3.14 5.59
N ARG A 266 8.54 1.95 6.13
CA ARG A 266 9.45 1.19 6.99
C ARG A 266 10.65 0.61 6.22
N PHE A 267 10.44 0.14 4.98
CA PHE A 267 11.56 -0.19 4.10
C PHE A 267 12.45 1.02 3.82
N GLN A 268 11.87 2.19 3.51
CA GLN A 268 12.63 3.41 3.24
C GLN A 268 13.41 3.92 4.46
N ALA A 269 12.93 3.59 5.67
CA ALA A 269 13.61 3.89 6.92
C ALA A 269 14.65 2.84 7.32
N GLY A 270 14.84 1.76 6.53
CA GLY A 270 15.74 0.66 6.87
C GLY A 270 15.25 -0.27 8.00
N GLU A 271 14.00 -0.09 8.47
CA GLU A 271 13.45 -0.92 9.54
C GLU A 271 13.05 -2.32 9.07
N PHE A 272 12.76 -2.44 7.77
CA PHE A 272 12.40 -3.69 7.10
C PHE A 272 13.42 -4.11 6.07
N HIS A 273 13.65 -5.41 6.00
CA HIS A 273 14.55 -6.06 5.06
C HIS A 273 13.97 -7.40 4.61
N LEU A 274 14.58 -7.98 3.58
CA LEU A 274 14.32 -9.32 3.10
C LEU A 274 15.62 -10.13 3.18
N ASN A 275 15.61 -11.25 3.90
CA ASN A 275 16.80 -12.11 4.03
C ASN A 275 17.30 -12.62 2.67
N ASN A 276 16.39 -12.76 1.71
CA ASN A 276 16.65 -13.23 0.35
C ASN A 276 16.64 -12.08 -0.68
N SER A 277 17.17 -10.90 -0.33
CA SER A 277 17.39 -9.78 -1.26
C SER A 277 18.88 -9.63 -1.58
N LEU A 278 19.31 -8.76 -2.51
CA LEU A 278 20.70 -8.28 -2.57
C LEU A 278 20.83 -6.85 -2.04
N ARG A 279 19.79 -6.02 -2.19
CA ARG A 279 19.81 -4.58 -1.87
C ARG A 279 19.14 -4.21 -0.54
N HIS A 280 18.17 -5.01 -0.11
CA HIS A 280 17.34 -4.78 1.07
C HIS A 280 17.64 -5.86 2.11
N ARG A 281 18.91 -6.04 2.49
CA ARG A 281 19.34 -6.97 3.55
C ARG A 281 19.58 -6.25 4.87
N HIS A 282 19.75 -7.04 5.93
CA HIS A 282 20.19 -6.50 7.20
C HIS A 282 21.69 -6.15 7.14
N LEU A 283 22.10 -5.04 7.76
CA LEU A 283 23.48 -4.57 7.74
C LEU A 283 24.47 -5.61 8.30
N SER A 284 24.05 -6.40 9.29
CA SER A 284 24.92 -7.44 9.87
C SER A 284 25.27 -8.56 8.87
N ASP A 285 24.52 -8.72 7.79
CA ASP A 285 24.83 -9.71 6.74
C ASP A 285 26.04 -9.29 5.90
N GLU A 286 26.47 -8.02 5.96
CA GLU A 286 27.65 -7.49 5.28
C GLU A 286 28.88 -7.42 6.19
N LEU A 287 28.71 -7.62 7.50
CA LEU A 287 29.81 -7.63 8.46
C LEU A 287 30.47 -9.01 8.43
N VAL A 288 31.77 -9.05 8.10
CA VAL A 288 32.60 -10.25 8.28
C VAL A 288 32.51 -10.65 9.76
N GLN A 289 32.15 -11.90 10.04
CA GLN A 289 32.15 -12.40 11.42
C GLN A 289 33.54 -12.15 12.00
N LYS A 290 33.62 -11.41 13.11
CA LYS A 290 34.89 -11.27 13.85
C LYS A 290 35.38 -12.68 14.16
N GLU A 291 36.56 -13.02 13.65
CA GLU A 291 37.30 -14.17 14.14
C GLU A 291 37.30 -14.07 15.67
N LYS A 292 36.79 -15.12 16.32
CA LYS A 292 37.07 -15.32 17.73
C LYS A 292 38.59 -15.45 17.81
N GLY A 293 39.26 -14.37 18.19
CA GLY A 293 40.67 -14.43 18.52
C GLY A 293 40.83 -15.47 19.61
N ASP A 294 41.56 -16.54 19.29
CA ASP A 294 42.14 -17.43 20.28
C ASP A 294 43.00 -16.58 21.21
N GLY A 295 42.41 -16.18 22.34
CA GLY A 295 43.14 -15.71 23.50
C GLY A 295 43.75 -16.91 24.21
N ALA A 296 44.78 -17.51 23.60
CA ALA A 296 45.81 -18.22 24.35
C ALA A 296 46.84 -17.17 24.79
N GLY A 297 46.98 -17.01 26.10
CA GLY A 297 47.90 -16.08 26.77
C GLY A 297 47.56 -15.99 28.24
#